data_AF-A0A165Y388-F1
#
_entry.id   AF-A0A165Y388-F1
#
_cell.length_a   1.000
_cell.length_b   1.000
_cell.length_c   1.000
_cell.angle_alpha   90.00
_cell.angle_beta   90.00
_cell.angle_gamma   90.00
#
_symmetry.space_group_name_H-M   'P 1'
#
loop_
_entity.id
_entity.type
_entity.pdbx_description
1 polymer ?
#
loop_
_entity_poly.entity_id
_entity_poly.type
_entity_poly.pdbx_seq_one_letter_code
_entity_poly.pdbx_strand_id
1 'polypeptide(L)'
;MMTQMLGSFAEFERAIMRERTMAGLQAARERGRKGGRRPKLTTERRSEIIGMLKEGRSAAEIARIFRVHRATVGRIRAEVKK
;
A
#
# COMPACT_ATOMS: atom_id res chain seq x y z
N MET A 1 1.42 9.95 -42.34
CA MET A 1 1.93 11.16 -41.67
C MET A 1 0.90 11.82 -40.75
N MET A 2 -0.35 12.07 -41.15
CA MET A 2 -1.36 12.69 -40.26
C MET A 2 -1.65 11.90 -38.98
N THR A 3 -1.75 10.56 -39.07
CA THR A 3 -1.96 9.68 -37.91
C THR A 3 -0.82 9.74 -36.90
N GLN A 4 0.42 9.94 -37.36
CA GLN A 4 1.59 10.09 -36.48
C GLN A 4 1.58 11.43 -35.75
N MET A 5 1.21 12.52 -36.42
CA MET A 5 1.06 13.82 -35.76
C MET A 5 -0.02 13.78 -34.68
N LEU A 6 -1.20 13.22 -34.98
CA LEU A 6 -2.28 13.05 -34.00
C LEU A 6 -1.85 12.19 -32.81
N GLY A 7 -1.09 11.10 -33.06
CA GLY A 7 -0.51 10.29 -31.99
C GLY A 7 0.46 11.09 -31.11
N SER A 8 1.31 11.93 -31.70
CA SER A 8 2.23 12.78 -30.95
C SER A 8 1.51 13.80 -30.07
N PHE A 9 0.41 14.38 -30.54
CA PHE A 9 -0.41 15.30 -29.72
C PHE A 9 -1.10 14.56 -28.58
N ALA A 10 -1.65 13.36 -28.82
CA ALA A 10 -2.29 12.57 -27.78
C ALA A 10 -1.30 12.18 -26.65
N GLU A 11 -0.06 11.84 -26.99
CA GLU A 11 0.98 11.55 -26.00
C GLU A 11 1.42 12.81 -25.23
N PHE A 12 1.50 13.96 -25.90
CA PHE A 12 1.78 15.23 -25.25
C PHE A 12 0.70 15.61 -24.22
N GLU A 13 -0.58 15.52 -24.60
CA GLU A 13 -1.68 15.79 -23.67
C GLU A 13 -1.71 14.81 -22.49
N ARG A 14 -1.43 13.52 -22.74
CA ARG A 14 -1.31 12.51 -21.69
C ARG A 14 -0.15 12.82 -20.73
N ALA A 15 0.98 13.31 -21.24
CA ALA A 15 2.12 13.71 -20.42
C ALA A 15 1.74 14.87 -19.48
N ILE A 16 1.07 15.91 -20.01
CA ILE A 16 0.59 17.05 -19.20
C ILE A 16 -0.41 16.60 -18.13
N MET A 17 -1.38 15.75 -18.46
CA MET A 17 -2.34 15.23 -17.49
C MET A 17 -1.67 14.44 -16.37
N ARG A 18 -0.65 13.64 -16.71
CA ARG A 18 0.13 12.88 -15.75
C ARG A 18 0.91 13.81 -14.81
N GLU A 19 1.56 14.83 -15.35
CA GLU A 19 2.31 15.81 -14.56
C GLU A 19 1.41 16.52 -13.55
N ARG A 20 0.24 17.01 -13.98
CA ARG A 20 -0.75 17.63 -13.09
C ARG A 20 -1.24 16.68 -12.00
N THR A 21 -1.47 15.41 -12.35
CA THR A 21 -1.89 14.39 -11.38
C THR A 21 -0.81 14.16 -10.33
N MET A 22 0.46 14.07 -10.75
CA MET A 22 1.59 13.89 -9.84
C MET A 22 1.78 15.09 -8.92
N ALA A 23 1.68 16.32 -9.44
CA ALA A 23 1.71 17.53 -8.63
C ALA A 23 0.59 17.55 -7.57
N GLY A 24 -0.63 17.18 -7.95
CA GLY A 24 -1.75 17.07 -7.02
C GLY A 24 -1.55 15.99 -5.94
N LEU A 25 -1.00 14.83 -6.32
CA LEU A 25 -0.67 13.76 -5.38
C LEU A 25 0.44 14.19 -4.41
N GLN A 26 1.44 14.92 -4.88
CA GLN A 26 2.50 15.47 -4.04
C GLN A 26 1.95 16.48 -3.03
N ALA A 27 1.16 17.46 -3.47
CA ALA A 27 0.50 18.41 -2.58
C ALA A 27 -0.41 17.72 -1.55
N ALA A 28 -1.08 16.62 -1.93
CA ALA A 28 -1.86 15.81 -0.99
C ALA A 28 -0.98 15.10 0.05
N ARG A 29 0.18 14.57 -0.35
CA ARG A 29 1.15 13.94 0.56
C ARG A 29 1.75 14.94 1.54
N GLU A 30 2.06 16.16 1.09
CA GLU A 30 2.55 17.25 1.94
C GLU A 30 1.51 17.64 3.00
N ARG A 31 0.22 17.61 2.66
CA ARG A 31 -0.88 17.74 3.63
C ARG A 31 -1.10 16.51 4.51
N GLY A 32 -0.23 15.50 4.45
CA GLY A 32 -0.28 14.30 5.29
C GLY A 32 -1.11 13.14 4.73
N ARG A 33 -1.64 13.22 3.51
CA ARG A 33 -2.33 12.06 2.90
C ARG A 33 -1.33 11.04 2.37
N LYS A 34 -1.24 9.89 3.04
CA LYS A 34 -0.37 8.77 2.63
C LYS A 34 -0.79 8.10 1.31
N GLY A 35 -2.09 8.11 0.98
CA GLY A 35 -2.64 7.42 -0.19
C GLY A 35 -2.67 5.89 -0.05
N GLY A 36 -3.10 5.19 -1.11
CA GLY A 36 -3.15 3.72 -1.17
C GLY A 36 -4.28 3.07 -0.36
N ARG A 37 -4.26 1.73 -0.30
CA ARG A 37 -5.25 0.94 0.45
C ARG A 37 -5.03 1.11 1.95
N ARG A 38 -6.08 1.50 2.68
CA ARG A 38 -6.03 1.58 4.15
C ARG A 38 -5.70 0.20 4.75
N PRO A 39 -4.75 0.12 5.71
CA PRO A 39 -4.47 -1.12 6.42
C PRO A 39 -5.73 -1.66 7.10
N LYS A 40 -5.98 -2.97 6.98
CA LYS A 40 -7.12 -3.63 7.64
C LYS A 40 -6.91 -3.76 9.16
N LEU A 41 -5.65 -3.77 9.61
CA LEU A 41 -5.27 -3.90 11.01
C LEU A 41 -4.86 -2.54 11.56
N THR A 42 -5.35 -2.21 12.77
CA THR A 42 -4.89 -1.07 13.56
C THR A 42 -3.47 -1.32 14.07
N THR A 43 -2.78 -0.26 14.48
CA THR A 43 -1.43 -0.34 15.06
C THR A 43 -1.41 -1.23 16.30
N GLU A 44 -2.44 -1.14 17.15
CA GLU A 44 -2.59 -1.94 18.37
C GLU A 44 -2.73 -3.44 18.07
N ARG A 45 -3.63 -3.81 17.14
CA ARG A 45 -3.78 -5.20 16.70
C ARG A 45 -2.51 -5.73 16.07
N ARG A 46 -1.75 -4.85 15.41
CA ARG A 46 -0.46 -5.21 14.85
C ARG A 46 0.56 -5.51 15.94
N SER A 47 0.64 -4.69 17.00
CA SER A 47 1.53 -4.97 18.14
C SER A 47 1.14 -6.26 18.87
N GLU A 48 -0.16 -6.53 19.00
CA GLU A 48 -0.66 -7.76 19.63
C GLU A 48 -0.25 -9.01 18.82
N ILE A 49 -0.40 -8.97 17.49
CA ILE A 49 0.10 -10.02 16.58
C ILE A 49 1.60 -10.25 16.77
N ILE A 50 2.38 -9.18 16.92
CA ILE A 50 3.83 -9.27 17.13
C ILE A 50 4.15 -9.91 18.48
N GLY A 51 3.41 -9.56 19.54
CA GLY A 51 3.52 -10.20 20.86
C GLY A 51 3.26 -11.70 20.79
N MET A 52 2.13 -12.10 20.20
CA MET A 52 1.77 -13.52 20.03
C MET A 52 2.79 -14.29 19.18
N LEU A 53 3.40 -13.66 18.17
CA LEU A 53 4.47 -14.27 17.39
C LEU A 53 5.75 -14.47 18.22
N LYS A 54 6.07 -13.56 19.14
CA LYS A 54 7.21 -13.69 20.06
C LYS A 54 6.99 -14.77 21.12
N GLU A 55 5.75 -14.97 21.55
CA GLU A 55 5.33 -16.07 22.44
C GLU A 55 5.41 -17.45 21.75
N GLY A 56 5.70 -17.52 20.44
CA GLY A 56 5.85 -18.78 19.71
C GLY A 56 4.54 -19.35 19.16
N ARG A 57 3.43 -18.60 19.19
CA ARG A 57 2.16 -19.05 18.61
C ARG A 57 2.25 -19.21 17.09
N SER A 58 1.48 -20.16 16.56
CA SER A 58 1.49 -20.43 15.13
C SER A 58 0.84 -19.29 14.32
N ALA A 59 1.42 -18.95 13.17
CA ALA A 59 0.87 -17.91 12.30
C ALA A 59 -0.56 -18.21 11.80
N ALA A 60 -0.93 -19.49 11.73
CA ALA A 60 -2.27 -19.95 11.33
C ALA A 60 -3.31 -19.75 12.44
N GLU A 61 -2.93 -19.91 13.70
CA GLU A 61 -3.79 -19.61 14.85
C GLU A 61 -4.04 -18.11 14.96
N ILE A 62 -2.98 -17.30 14.91
CA ILE A 62 -3.09 -15.83 14.94
C ILE A 62 -3.97 -15.33 13.79
N ALA A 63 -3.80 -15.86 12.58
CA ALA A 63 -4.63 -15.49 11.43
C ALA A 63 -6.13 -15.74 11.67
N ARG A 64 -6.49 -16.85 12.33
CA ARG A 64 -7.87 -17.17 12.70
C ARG A 64 -8.43 -16.20 13.74
N ILE A 65 -7.67 -15.91 14.80
CA ILE A 65 -8.07 -14.96 15.86
C ILE A 65 -8.38 -13.58 15.28
N PHE A 66 -7.48 -13.05 14.46
CA PHE A 66 -7.64 -11.71 13.88
C PHE A 66 -8.51 -11.66 12.62
N ARG A 67 -9.08 -12.80 12.18
CA ARG A 67 -9.88 -12.94 10.94
C ARG A 67 -9.19 -12.32 9.73
N VAL A 68 -7.89 -12.62 9.59
CA VAL A 68 -7.06 -12.20 8.46
C VAL A 68 -6.49 -13.41 7.75
N HIS A 69 -6.17 -13.24 6.47
CA HIS A 69 -5.49 -14.30 5.73
C HIS A 69 -4.08 -14.55 6.30
N ARG A 70 -3.63 -15.81 6.29
CA ARG A 70 -2.29 -16.23 6.79
C ARG A 70 -1.14 -15.38 6.26
N ALA A 71 -1.25 -14.93 5.01
CA ALA A 71 -0.24 -14.09 4.36
C ALA A 71 -0.06 -12.73 5.05
N THR A 72 -1.09 -12.21 5.72
CA THR A 72 -1.01 -10.96 6.48
C THR A 72 -0.13 -11.10 7.71
N VAL A 73 -0.31 -12.19 8.46
CA VAL A 73 0.55 -12.51 9.61
C VAL A 73 1.99 -12.81 9.16
N GLY A 74 2.15 -13.54 8.05
CA GLY A 74 3.46 -13.79 7.45
C GLY A 74 4.22 -12.52 7.05
N ARG A 75 3.53 -11.53 6.45
CA ARG A 75 4.11 -10.22 6.14
C ARG A 75 4.53 -9.46 7.40
N ILE A 76 3.71 -9.48 8.45
CA ILE A 76 4.06 -8.84 9.73
C ILE A 76 5.30 -9.52 10.35
N ARG A 77 5.39 -10.86 10.32
CA ARG A 77 6.56 -11.60 10.80
C ARG A 77 7.84 -11.22 10.04
N ALA A 78 7.75 -11.05 8.73
CA ALA A 78 8.90 -10.66 7.90
C ALA A 78 9.37 -9.23 8.21
N GLU A 79 8.45 -8.31 8.50
CA GLU A 79 8.78 -6.91 8.84
C GLU A 79 9.46 -6.78 10.22
N VAL A 80 9.15 -7.66 11.17
CA VAL A 80 9.77 -7.66 12.51
C VAL A 80 11.15 -8.31 12.53
N LYS A 81 11.42 -9.24 11.60
CA LYS A 81 12.73 -9.91 11.52
C LYS A 81 13.79 -9.03 10.82
N LYS A 82 13.35 -7.96 10.15
CA LYS A 82 14.21 -7.01 9.46
C LYS A 82 14.65 -5.90 10.40
#